data_AF-A0A133UDQ4-F1
#
_entry.id   AF-A0A133UDQ4-F1
#
_cell.length_a   1.000
_cell.length_b   1.000
_cell.length_c   1.000
_cell.angle_alpha   90.00
_cell.angle_beta   90.00
_cell.angle_gamma   90.00
#
_symmetry.space_group_name_H-M   'P 1'
#
loop_
_entity.id
_entity.type
_entity.pdbx_description
1 polymer ?
#
loop_
_entity_poly.entity_id
_entity_poly.type
_entity_poly.pdbx_seq_one_letter_code
_entity_poly.pdbx_strand_id
1 'polypeptide(L)' 'MSLLDTFADTAPEVHALGNGLYNGFIDFMDWNGIDPEIMENPDVRAEPHYARGGYVAGAVLRWIVALTLLENFV' A
#
# COMPACT_ATOMS: atom_id res chain seq x y z
N MET A 1 -20.13 -0.31 20.90
CA MET A 1 -19.11 0.12 19.93
C MET A 1 -19.70 1.30 19.19
N SER A 2 -19.14 2.50 19.33
CA SER A 2 -19.68 3.68 18.65
C SER A 2 -19.20 3.72 17.20
N LEU A 3 -19.98 4.34 16.31
CA LEU A 3 -19.55 4.55 14.92
C LEU A 3 -18.23 5.32 14.86
N LEU A 4 -17.99 6.23 15.81
CA LEU A 4 -16.77 7.01 15.91
C LEU A 4 -15.55 6.12 16.16
N ASP A 5 -15.69 5.09 17.01
CA ASP A 5 -14.62 4.13 17.30
C ASP A 5 -14.31 3.27 16.06
N THR A 6 -15.35 2.83 15.33
CA THR A 6 -15.14 2.08 14.08
C THR A 6 -14.46 2.94 13.01
N PHE A 7 -14.85 4.21 12.84
CA PHE A 7 -14.18 5.10 11.89
C PHE A 7 -12.74 5.43 12.32
N ALA A 8 -12.50 5.63 13.61
CA ALA A 8 -11.17 5.90 14.15
C ALA A 8 -10.24 4.68 14.11
N ASP A 9 -10.76 3.46 14.25
CA ASP A 9 -9.98 2.23 14.11
C ASP A 9 -9.74 1.87 12.62
N THR A 10 -10.73 2.13 11.74
CA THR A 10 -10.61 1.84 10.30
C THR A 10 -9.72 2.86 9.58
N ALA A 11 -9.64 4.10 10.07
CA ALA A 11 -8.87 5.16 9.42
C ALA A 11 -7.35 4.85 9.37
N PRO A 12 -6.70 4.41 10.47
CA PRO A 12 -5.31 3.97 10.45
C PRO A 12 -5.07 2.80 9.51
N GLU A 13 -5.94 1.78 9.52
CA GLU A 13 -5.82 0.62 8.65
C GLU A 13 -5.87 1.02 7.16
N VAL A 14 -6.85 1.84 6.78
CA VAL A 14 -7.02 2.32 5.40
C VAL A 14 -5.87 3.22 4.98
N HIS A 15 -5.41 4.10 5.85
CA HIS A 15 -4.29 4.99 5.54
C HIS A 15 -2.97 4.21 5.41
N ALA A 16 -2.74 3.24 6.30
CA ALA A 16 -1.60 2.33 6.22
C ALA A 16 -1.64 1.52 4.92
N LEU A 17 -2.79 0.92 4.60
CA LEU A 17 -3.01 0.16 3.37
C LEU A 17 -2.77 1.00 2.12
N GLY A 18 -3.28 2.24 2.08
CA GLY A 18 -3.10 3.17 0.97
C GLY A 18 -1.63 3.55 0.75
N ASN A 19 -0.91 3.86 1.82
CA ASN A 19 0.53 4.15 1.78
C ASN A 19 1.31 2.95 1.24
N GLY A 20 1.00 1.75 1.73
CA GLY A 20 1.54 0.50 1.21
C GLY A 20 1.31 0.33 -0.28
N LEU A 21 0.06 0.41 -0.71
CA LEU A 21 -0.36 0.20 -2.10
C LEU A 21 0.33 1.17 -3.05
N TYR A 22 0.41 2.45 -2.68
CA TYR A 22 1.11 3.45 -3.46
C TYR A 22 2.59 3.10 -3.64
N ASN A 23 3.31 2.85 -2.53
CA ASN A 23 4.74 2.48 -2.57
C ASN A 23 4.97 1.21 -3.40
N GLY A 24 4.16 0.18 -3.15
CA GLY A 24 4.21 -1.07 -3.89
C GLY A 24 4.03 -0.88 -5.39
N PHE A 25 3.16 0.03 -5.82
CA PHE A 25 2.90 0.32 -7.22
C PHE A 25 4.06 1.08 -7.88
N ILE A 26 4.62 2.11 -7.22
CA ILE A 26 5.67 2.97 -7.80
C ILE A 26 7.09 2.42 -7.69
N ASP A 27 7.33 1.39 -6.86
CA ASP A 27 8.65 0.75 -6.69
C ASP A 27 9.03 -0.12 -7.89
N PHE A 28 9.50 0.50 -8.97
CA PHE A 28 9.82 -0.13 -10.27
C PHE A 28 10.98 -1.16 -10.20
N MET A 29 10.71 -2.31 -9.58
CA MET A 29 11.53 -3.52 -9.53
C MET A 29 12.75 -3.49 -8.60
N ASP A 30 12.96 -2.41 -7.86
CA ASP A 30 14.05 -2.37 -6.89
C ASP A 30 13.70 -3.15 -5.60
N TRP A 31 12.40 -3.37 -5.35
CA TRP A 31 11.88 -4.09 -4.18
C TRP A 31 12.45 -3.54 -2.87
N ASN A 32 12.65 -2.22 -2.83
CA ASN A 32 13.24 -1.50 -1.70
C ASN A 32 12.28 -1.45 -0.49
N GLY A 33 11.03 -1.90 -0.68
CA GLY A 33 10.02 -1.93 0.35
C GLY A 33 9.33 -0.58 0.50
N ILE A 34 8.74 -0.35 1.68
CA ILE A 34 8.06 0.90 2.01
C ILE A 34 9.10 1.89 2.52
N ASP A 35 9.00 3.15 2.07
CA ASP A 35 9.86 4.24 2.51
C ASP A 35 9.94 4.28 4.06
N PRO A 36 11.15 4.27 4.66
CA PRO A 36 11.33 4.41 6.10
C PRO A 36 10.62 5.62 6.71
N GLU A 37 10.51 6.74 5.99
CA GLU A 37 9.78 7.92 6.46
C GLU A 37 8.28 7.68 6.55
N ILE A 38 7.72 6.90 5.61
CA ILE A 38 6.31 6.48 5.63
C ILE A 38 6.07 5.47 6.75
N MET A 39 7.06 4.63 7.05
CA MET A 39 7.00 3.70 8.19
C MET A 39 6.96 4.43 9.54
N GLU A 40 7.32 5.72 9.61
CA GLU A 40 7.17 6.55 10.81
C GLU A 40 5.81 7.25 10.92
N ASN A 41 4.95 7.16 9.89
CA ASN A 41 3.59 7.70 9.96
C ASN A 41 2.82 7.03 11.12
N PRO A 42 2.13 7.80 12.00
CA PRO A 42 1.42 7.25 13.15
C PRO A 42 0.45 6.12 12.83
N ASP A 43 -0.25 6.23 11.69
CA ASP A 43 -1.24 5.25 11.23
C ASP A 43 -0.57 3.97 10.72
N VAL A 44 0.53 4.11 9.97
CA VAL A 44 1.36 2.99 9.50
C VAL A 44 2.03 2.29 10.68
N ARG A 45 2.47 3.04 11.70
CA ARG A 45 3.08 2.48 12.91
C ARG A 45 2.09 1.74 13.78
N ALA A 46 0.84 2.23 13.87
CA ALA A 46 -0.24 1.52 14.54
C ALA A 46 -0.52 0.19 13.82
N GLU A 47 -0.55 0.22 12.49
CA GLU A 47 -1.03 -0.88 11.66
C GLU A 47 -0.06 -1.29 10.53
N PRO A 48 1.18 -1.72 10.86
CA PRO A 48 2.26 -1.90 9.86
C PRO A 48 2.01 -3.05 8.90
N HIS A 49 1.15 -4.00 9.28
CA HIS A 49 0.82 -5.15 8.45
C HIS A 49 -0.13 -4.76 7.30
N TYR A 50 -1.02 -3.79 7.49
CA TYR A 50 -1.83 -3.24 6.40
C TYR A 50 -0.98 -2.51 5.37
N ALA A 51 0.03 -1.75 5.81
CA ALA A 51 0.99 -1.14 4.90
C ALA A 51 1.80 -2.17 4.12
N ARG A 52 2.30 -3.23 4.77
CA ARG A 52 3.01 -4.33 4.08
C ARG A 52 2.12 -5.09 3.10
N GLY A 53 0.88 -5.39 3.49
CA GLY A 53 -0.11 -6.01 2.61
C GLY A 53 -0.43 -5.14 1.40
N GLY A 54 -0.62 -3.84 1.63
CA GLY A 54 -0.78 -2.83 0.60
C GLY A 54 0.39 -2.83 -0.38
N TYR A 55 1.63 -2.85 0.11
CA TYR A 55 2.83 -2.88 -0.74
C TYR A 55 2.84 -4.08 -1.69
N VAL A 56 2.56 -5.29 -1.18
CA VAL A 56 2.47 -6.48 -2.04
C VAL A 56 1.35 -6.33 -3.08
N ALA A 57 0.18 -5.85 -2.67
CA ALA A 57 -0.95 -5.63 -3.58
C ALA A 57 -0.63 -4.59 -4.67
N GLY A 58 0.04 -3.49 -4.32
CA GLY A 58 0.50 -2.46 -5.25
C GLY A 58 1.51 -2.99 -6.26
N ALA A 59 2.46 -3.81 -5.82
CA ALA A 59 3.45 -4.43 -6.70
C ALA A 59 2.80 -5.40 -7.69
N VAL A 60 1.81 -6.18 -7.25
CA VAL A 60 1.01 -7.06 -8.13
C VAL A 60 0.22 -6.23 -9.15
N LEU A 61 -0.43 -5.14 -8.72
CA LEU A 61 -1.15 -4.23 -9.61
C LEU A 61 -0.24 -3.61 -10.68
N ARG A 62 0.99 -3.22 -10.32
CA ARG A 62 1.98 -2.75 -11.30
C ARG A 62 2.22 -3.80 -12.38
N TRP A 63 2.42 -5.06 -12.00
CA TRP A 63 2.63 -6.14 -12.96
C TRP A 63 1.42 -6.35 -13.87
N ILE A 64 0.21 -6.32 -13.32
CA ILE A 64 -1.03 -6.41 -14.12
C ILE A 64 -1.07 -5.28 -15.15
N VAL A 65 -0.80 -4.04 -14.75
CA VAL A 65 -0.77 -2.89 -15.66
C VAL A 65 0.33 -3.05 -16.71
N ALA A 66 1.53 -3.43 -16.31
CA ALA A 66 2.66 -3.61 -17.22
C ALA A 66 2.41 -4.70 -18.27
N LEU A 67 1.86 -5.85 -17.85
CA LEU A 67 1.49 -6.95 -18.76
C LEU A 67 0.36 -6.53 -19.71
N THR A 68 -0.68 -5.88 -19.18
CA THR A 68 -1.81 -5.37 -19.99
C THR A 68 -1.32 -4.37 -21.03
N LEU A 69 -0.44 -3.44 -20.66
CA LEU A 69 0.13 -2.49 -21.62
C LEU A 69 1.00 -3.21 -22.65
N LEU A 70 1.86 -4.14 -22.25
CA LEU A 70 2.73 -4.89 -23.15
C LEU A 70 1.95 -5.67 -24.21
N GLU A 71 0.84 -6.31 -23.85
CA GLU A 71 -0.06 -7.00 -24.80
C GLU A 71 -0.68 -6.05 -25.84
N ASN A 72 -0.85 -4.77 -25.53
CA ASN A 72 -1.37 -3.79 -26.49
C ASN A 72 -0.32 -3.28 -27.50
N PHE A 73 0.96 -3.63 -27.30
CA PHE A 73 2.07 -3.21 -28.17
C PHE A 73 2.69 -4.36 -28.99
N VAL A 74 2.23 -5.60 -28.83
CA VAL A 74 2.64 -6.80 -29.59
C VAL A 74 1.54 -7.23 -30.54
#